data_AF-A0A356N5N6-F1
#
_entry.id   AF-A0A356N5N6-F1
#
_cell.length_a   1.000
_cell.length_b   1.000
_cell.length_c   1.000
_cell.angle_alpha   90.00
_cell.angle_beta   90.00
_cell.angle_gamma   90.00
#
_symmetry.space_group_name_H-M   'P 1'
#
loop_
_entity.id
_entity.type
_entity.pdbx_description
1 polymer ?
#
loop_
_entity_poly.entity_id
_entity_poly.type
_entity_poly.pdbx_seq_one_letter_code
_entity_poly.pdbx_strand_id
1 'polypeptide(L)'
;MKTDEVVAVSAVVNSEDKDTKVVSDLAKSSVETKPEVVAPVVVEATNNRVGIVNPKKVNPPIVVETPKTVIPTKIESNPVKLEMITGVLEIMQDGQGFVRPKFNPGYKDAVIGSMQVRKYGLRVGDMVTGVAKAPKDGEKYWGLVRIDKINGLELAAAQNRVEFKDLVPIYPIKKVSLEFDKSVASTRIIDIFCPIGFGQRGMIVSPPKAGKTTLLKEIAAGVAANYPEIHLMAVLVG
;
A
#
# COMPACT_ATOMS: atom_id res chain seq x y z
N MET A 1 3.92 -30.20 -29.86
CA MET A 1 3.19 -29.66 -28.70
C MET A 1 3.31 -28.15 -28.76
N LYS A 2 2.26 -27.42 -29.14
CA LYS A 2 2.27 -25.95 -29.19
C LYS A 2 1.52 -25.45 -27.97
N THR A 3 2.17 -24.59 -27.19
CA THR A 3 1.65 -23.90 -26.02
C THR A 3 0.63 -22.86 -26.43
N ASP A 4 -0.51 -22.87 -25.74
CA ASP A 4 -1.57 -21.87 -25.87
C ASP A 4 -1.13 -20.58 -25.16
N GLU A 5 -0.81 -19.56 -25.95
CA GLU A 5 -0.52 -18.21 -25.47
C GLU A 5 -1.85 -17.51 -25.12
N VAL A 6 -2.21 -17.55 -23.83
CA VAL A 6 -3.36 -16.85 -23.25
C VAL A 6 -2.92 -15.42 -22.92
N VAL A 7 -3.46 -14.45 -23.66
CA VAL A 7 -3.27 -13.01 -23.40
C VAL A 7 -4.53 -12.49 -22.72
N ALA A 8 -4.44 -12.17 -21.42
CA ALA A 8 -5.52 -11.54 -20.68
C ALA A 8 -5.38 -10.02 -20.77
N VAL A 9 -6.43 -9.35 -21.25
CA VAL A 9 -6.57 -7.89 -21.20
C VAL A 9 -7.70 -7.59 -20.22
N SER A 10 -7.37 -6.99 -19.09
CA SER A 10 -8.34 -6.55 -18.08
C SER A 10 -8.36 -5.03 -18.03
N ALA A 11 -9.56 -4.45 -17.89
CA ALA A 11 -9.84 -3.03 -17.83
C ALA A 11 -10.51 -2.71 -16.49
N VAL A 12 -9.88 -1.88 -15.65
CA VAL A 12 -10.45 -1.40 -14.37
C VAL A 12 -10.62 0.11 -14.44
N VAL A 13 -11.79 0.62 -14.01
CA VAL A 13 -12.13 2.06 -13.96
C VAL A 13 -12.01 2.54 -12.51
N ASN A 14 -11.35 3.68 -12.27
CA ASN A 14 -11.35 4.37 -10.98
C ASN A 14 -12.45 5.44 -10.95
N SER A 15 -13.27 5.45 -9.91
CA SER A 15 -14.26 6.50 -9.62
C SER A 15 -13.72 7.43 -8.52
N GLU A 16 -13.49 8.70 -8.83
CA GLU A 16 -13.22 9.77 -7.85
C GLU A 16 -14.42 10.72 -7.78
N ASP A 17 -15.09 10.77 -6.63
CA ASP A 17 -16.11 11.77 -6.33
C ASP A 17 -15.51 12.98 -5.60
N LYS A 18 -15.90 14.16 -6.06
CA LYS A 18 -15.55 15.48 -5.55
C LYS A 18 -16.43 15.79 -4.35
N ASP A 19 -15.85 16.10 -3.19
CA ASP A 19 -16.42 17.00 -2.20
C ASP A 19 -15.43 17.30 -1.07
N THR A 20 -15.66 18.43 -0.38
CA THR A 20 -14.99 18.90 0.86
C THR A 20 -13.88 19.96 0.73
N LYS A 21 -14.24 21.11 0.16
CA LYS A 21 -13.74 22.43 0.63
C LYS A 21 -14.52 22.87 1.87
N VAL A 22 -14.20 22.37 3.08
CA VAL A 22 -14.58 23.03 4.35
C VAL A 22 -13.69 22.50 5.47
N VAL A 23 -12.45 22.97 5.65
CA VAL A 23 -11.83 23.21 6.98
C VAL A 23 -10.54 24.03 6.75
N SER A 24 -10.64 25.37 6.68
CA SER A 24 -9.46 26.24 6.56
C SER A 24 -9.44 27.39 7.57
N ASP A 25 -10.18 27.27 8.67
CA ASP A 25 -10.24 28.32 9.68
C ASP A 25 -10.08 27.70 11.07
N LEU A 26 -8.84 27.58 11.54
CA LEU A 26 -8.43 27.70 12.95
C LEU A 26 -6.90 27.56 13.08
N ALA A 27 -6.16 28.48 12.45
CA ALA A 27 -4.73 28.65 12.71
C ALA A 27 -4.47 30.13 13.00
N LYS A 28 -4.42 30.50 14.28
CA LYS A 28 -3.81 31.73 14.82
C LYS A 28 -3.89 31.68 16.36
N SER A 29 -2.78 31.35 17.01
CA SER A 29 -2.37 31.91 18.32
C SER A 29 -1.12 31.19 18.83
N SER A 30 -0.03 31.94 18.85
CA SER A 30 1.25 31.69 19.51
C SER A 30 1.19 32.10 20.97
N VAL A 31 1.65 31.26 21.91
CA VAL A 31 1.93 31.66 23.31
C VAL A 31 3.19 30.95 23.81
N GLU A 32 4.16 31.75 24.23
CA GLU A 32 5.40 31.39 24.95
C GLU A 32 5.07 30.93 26.38
N THR A 33 5.74 29.88 26.87
CA THR A 33 5.60 29.40 28.25
C THR A 33 6.83 29.71 29.11
N LYS A 34 6.62 30.47 30.19
CA LYS A 34 7.50 30.51 31.38
C LYS A 34 7.18 29.30 32.28
N PRO A 35 8.15 28.76 33.05
CA PRO A 35 7.93 27.60 33.89
C PRO A 35 7.31 27.99 35.24
N GLU A 36 6.31 27.22 35.68
CA GLU A 36 5.68 27.31 37.00
C GLU A 36 6.02 26.04 37.81
N VAL A 37 6.37 26.24 39.08
CA VAL A 37 6.78 25.21 40.05
C VAL A 37 5.54 24.75 40.82
N VAL A 38 5.28 23.43 40.87
CA VAL A 38 4.17 22.88 41.68
C VAL A 38 4.71 21.85 42.69
N ALA A 39 4.38 22.08 43.96
CA ALA A 39 4.71 21.25 45.13
C ALA A 39 3.87 19.96 45.19
N PRO A 40 4.30 18.90 45.91
CA PRO A 40 3.65 17.59 45.83
C PRO A 40 2.36 17.52 46.66
N VAL A 41 1.38 16.82 46.09
CA VAL A 41 0.08 16.49 46.69
C VAL A 41 0.24 15.41 47.77
N VAL A 42 -0.38 15.66 48.94
CA VAL A 42 -0.51 14.76 50.08
C VAL A 42 -1.63 13.74 49.80
N VAL A 43 -1.38 12.45 50.02
CA VAL A 43 -2.43 11.42 50.05
C VAL A 43 -2.47 10.81 51.45
N GLU A 44 -3.56 11.06 52.17
CA GLU A 44 -3.85 10.49 53.49
C GLU A 44 -4.17 8.99 53.39
N ALA A 45 -3.63 8.20 54.33
CA ALA A 45 -3.92 6.78 54.49
C ALA A 45 -4.94 6.55 55.61
N THR A 46 -6.02 5.81 55.31
CA THR A 46 -6.98 5.32 56.32
C THR A 46 -6.52 3.97 56.90
N ASN A 47 -6.43 3.91 58.24
CA ASN A 47 -6.01 2.77 59.05
C ASN A 47 -7.04 1.63 59.09
N ASN A 48 -6.56 0.37 59.10
CA ASN A 48 -6.80 -0.61 60.19
C ASN A 48 -6.34 -2.03 59.82
N ARG A 49 -5.34 -2.56 60.54
CA ARG A 49 -5.47 -3.75 61.42
C ARG A 49 -4.12 -4.17 61.99
N VAL A 50 -4.21 -4.64 63.24
CA VAL A 50 -3.17 -4.96 64.21
C VAL A 50 -2.27 -6.12 63.75
N GLY A 51 -0.95 -5.95 63.90
CA GLY A 51 0.04 -6.99 63.67
C GLY A 51 1.34 -6.66 64.42
N ILE A 52 1.84 -7.65 65.15
CA ILE A 52 2.86 -7.58 66.21
C ILE A 52 4.24 -7.10 65.69
N VAL A 53 4.89 -6.25 66.50
CA VAL A 53 6.18 -5.61 66.25
C VAL A 53 7.33 -6.59 66.56
N ASN A 54 8.19 -6.86 65.57
CA ASN A 54 9.54 -7.41 65.78
C ASN A 54 10.58 -6.34 65.42
N PRO A 55 11.60 -6.05 66.26
CA PRO A 55 12.59 -5.02 65.96
C PRO A 55 13.53 -5.48 64.84
N LYS A 56 13.47 -4.80 63.68
CA LYS A 56 14.36 -5.01 62.55
C LYS A 56 15.71 -4.33 62.80
N LYS A 57 16.79 -5.08 62.59
CA LYS A 57 18.20 -4.65 62.65
C LYS A 57 18.44 -3.43 61.75
N VAL A 58 19.14 -2.44 62.30
CA VAL A 58 19.63 -1.25 61.59
C VAL A 58 20.90 -1.65 60.82
N ASN A 59 20.87 -1.53 59.49
CA ASN A 59 22.08 -1.60 58.66
C ASN A 59 22.62 -0.18 58.42
N PRO A 60 23.96 0.03 58.42
CA PRO A 60 24.55 1.35 58.18
C PRO A 60 24.28 1.86 56.75
N PRO A 61 24.35 3.18 56.52
CA PRO A 61 23.93 3.81 55.27
C PRO A 61 24.78 3.33 54.08
N ILE A 62 24.09 2.85 53.04
CA ILE A 62 24.68 2.55 51.73
C ILE A 62 25.01 3.91 51.09
N VAL A 63 26.30 4.16 50.87
CA VAL A 63 26.76 5.27 50.03
C VAL A 63 26.36 4.95 48.60
N VAL A 64 25.29 5.59 48.11
CA VAL A 64 24.89 5.51 46.70
C VAL A 64 25.87 6.38 45.92
N GLU A 65 26.95 5.78 45.42
CA GLU A 65 27.73 6.39 44.35
C GLU A 65 26.81 6.51 43.12
N THR A 66 26.41 7.74 42.81
CA THR A 66 25.66 8.05 41.59
C THR A 66 26.43 7.52 40.38
N PRO A 67 25.87 6.61 39.54
CA PRO A 67 26.54 6.20 38.33
C PRO A 67 26.64 7.41 37.42
N LYS A 68 27.87 7.90 37.19
CA LYS A 68 28.15 8.89 36.14
C LYS A 68 27.70 8.29 34.81
N THR A 69 26.54 8.73 34.33
CA THR A 69 26.07 8.40 32.99
C THR A 69 27.02 9.06 32.00
N VAL A 70 27.99 8.30 31.51
CA VAL A 70 28.75 8.68 30.32
C VAL A 70 27.75 8.67 29.18
N ILE A 71 27.28 9.85 28.77
CA ILE A 71 26.59 10.03 27.50
C ILE A 71 27.67 9.73 26.45
N PRO A 72 27.60 8.64 25.65
CA PRO A 72 28.50 8.51 24.53
C PRO A 72 28.14 9.59 23.51
N THR A 73 28.92 10.67 23.54
CA THR A 73 28.86 11.81 22.62
C THR A 73 29.37 11.38 21.25
N LYS A 74 28.59 10.59 20.51
CA LYS A 74 28.57 10.52 19.03
C LYS A 74 27.46 9.56 18.60
N ILE A 75 26.29 10.10 18.31
CA ILE A 75 25.38 9.41 17.38
C ILE A 75 25.98 9.68 16.01
N GLU A 76 26.80 8.76 15.50
CA GLU A 76 27.17 8.78 14.08
C GLU A 76 25.89 8.48 13.29
N SER A 77 25.11 9.53 13.01
CA SER A 77 23.97 9.45 12.12
C SER A 77 24.52 9.29 10.71
N ASN A 78 24.84 8.05 10.34
CA ASN A 78 25.00 7.71 8.94
C ASN A 78 23.70 8.16 8.24
N PRO A 79 23.75 9.05 7.24
CA PRO A 79 22.54 9.60 6.65
C PRO A 79 21.74 8.45 6.01
N VAL A 80 20.61 8.10 6.64
CA VAL A 80 19.73 7.06 6.14
C VAL A 80 19.08 7.58 4.87
N LYS A 81 19.46 7.00 3.73
CA LYS A 81 18.84 7.36 2.46
C LYS A 81 17.37 6.91 2.46
N LEU A 82 16.47 7.88 2.34
CA LEU A 82 15.04 7.67 2.18
C LEU A 82 14.64 7.92 0.72
N GLU A 83 13.86 7.02 0.14
CA GLU A 83 13.35 7.13 -1.23
C GLU A 83 11.85 6.80 -1.24
N MET A 84 11.09 7.51 -2.07
CA MET A 84 9.69 7.15 -2.29
C MET A 84 9.63 5.94 -3.22
N ILE A 85 8.95 4.89 -2.79
CA ILE A 85 8.76 3.67 -3.56
C ILE A 85 7.27 3.45 -3.83
N THR A 86 6.97 3.06 -5.05
CA THR A 86 5.66 2.57 -5.46
C THR A 86 5.83 1.20 -6.08
N GLY A 87 5.04 0.23 -5.64
CA GLY A 87 5.13 -1.15 -6.14
C GLY A 87 3.97 -2.02 -5.71
N VAL A 88 3.85 -3.19 -6.32
CA VAL A 88 2.80 -4.16 -5.98
C VAL A 88 3.27 -5.00 -4.80
N LEU A 89 2.39 -5.14 -3.81
CA LEU A 89 2.66 -5.95 -2.63
C LEU A 89 2.49 -7.44 -2.93
N GLU A 90 3.52 -8.20 -2.62
CA GLU A 90 3.47 -9.65 -2.47
C GLU A 90 3.62 -10.01 -1.00
N ILE A 91 2.82 -10.94 -0.49
CA ILE A 91 2.88 -11.39 0.91
C ILE A 91 3.34 -12.85 0.90
N MET A 92 4.40 -13.13 1.64
CA MET A 92 4.98 -14.46 1.81
C MET A 92 4.22 -15.26 2.88
N GLN A 93 4.47 -16.57 2.94
CA GLN A 93 3.80 -17.48 3.88
C GLN A 93 4.09 -17.14 5.36
N ASP A 94 5.24 -16.54 5.64
CA ASP A 94 5.64 -16.05 6.96
C ASP A 94 4.92 -14.74 7.37
N GLY A 95 4.11 -14.18 6.47
CA GLY A 95 3.37 -12.94 6.65
C GLY A 95 4.19 -11.68 6.43
N GLN A 96 5.48 -11.78 6.06
CA GLN A 96 6.24 -10.63 5.59
C GLN A 96 5.81 -10.28 4.17
N GLY A 97 5.84 -8.99 3.83
CA GLY A 97 5.52 -8.52 2.50
C GLY A 97 6.72 -7.91 1.78
N PHE A 98 6.67 -7.94 0.45
CA PHE A 98 7.62 -7.28 -0.44
C PHE A 98 6.84 -6.38 -1.40
N VAL A 99 7.11 -5.09 -1.36
CA VAL A 99 6.62 -4.12 -2.34
C VAL A 99 7.57 -4.13 -3.53
N ARG A 100 7.08 -4.61 -4.67
CA ARG A 100 7.85 -4.81 -5.92
C ARG A 100 7.54 -3.72 -6.94
N PRO A 101 8.47 -2.79 -7.22
CA PRO A 101 8.25 -1.73 -8.21
C PRO A 101 8.11 -2.25 -9.65
N LYS A 102 8.73 -3.40 -9.96
CA LYS A 102 8.81 -3.96 -11.32
C LYS A 102 8.08 -5.29 -11.47
N PHE A 103 7.15 -5.62 -10.58
CA PHE A 103 6.41 -6.92 -10.48
C PHE A 103 7.29 -8.17 -10.26
N ASN A 104 8.56 -8.13 -10.65
CA ASN A 104 9.54 -9.19 -10.47
C ASN A 104 10.45 -8.89 -9.26
N PRO A 105 10.99 -9.92 -8.60
CA PRO A 105 11.95 -9.75 -7.51
C PRO A 105 13.15 -8.90 -7.94
N GLY A 106 13.51 -7.92 -7.13
CA GLY A 106 14.61 -7.01 -7.42
C GLY A 106 15.31 -6.45 -6.19
N TYR A 107 16.48 -5.85 -6.40
CA TYR A 107 17.27 -5.23 -5.32
C TYR A 107 16.62 -3.98 -4.71
N LYS A 108 15.63 -3.40 -5.41
CA LYS A 108 14.85 -2.26 -4.93
C LYS A 108 13.56 -2.67 -4.23
N ASP A 109 13.32 -3.97 -4.00
CA ASP A 109 12.13 -4.40 -3.30
C ASP A 109 12.17 -3.90 -1.85
N ALA A 110 11.05 -3.35 -1.39
CA ALA A 110 10.91 -2.89 -0.02
C ALA A 110 10.17 -3.92 0.83
N VAL A 111 10.82 -4.40 1.88
CA VAL A 111 10.25 -5.30 2.88
C VAL A 111 9.30 -4.52 3.78
N ILE A 112 8.14 -5.11 4.03
CA ILE A 112 7.16 -4.64 5.01
C ILE A 112 6.93 -5.74 6.05
N GLY A 113 6.96 -5.36 7.33
CA GLY A 113 6.76 -6.29 8.43
C GLY A 113 5.32 -6.78 8.52
N SER A 114 5.11 -8.01 9.00
CA SER A 114 3.77 -8.62 9.15
C SER A 114 2.81 -7.79 10.01
N MET A 115 3.33 -7.09 11.03
CA MET A 115 2.53 -6.17 11.85
C MET A 115 2.02 -4.97 11.04
N GLN A 116 2.83 -4.41 10.15
CA GLN A 116 2.41 -3.30 9.28
C GLN A 116 1.40 -3.77 8.25
N VAL A 117 1.60 -4.95 7.66
CA VAL A 117 0.64 -5.59 6.74
C VAL A 117 -0.74 -5.72 7.41
N ARG A 118 -0.78 -6.25 8.64
CA ARG A 118 -2.02 -6.39 9.41
C ARG A 118 -2.62 -5.04 9.81
N LYS A 119 -1.79 -4.09 10.30
CA LYS A 119 -2.25 -2.76 10.74
C LYS A 119 -2.95 -1.98 9.63
N TYR A 120 -2.45 -2.06 8.40
CA TYR A 120 -3.01 -1.34 7.26
C TYR A 120 -3.98 -2.17 6.42
N GLY A 121 -4.29 -3.41 6.83
CA GLY A 121 -5.22 -4.28 6.10
C GLY A 121 -4.77 -4.58 4.67
N LEU A 122 -3.45 -4.69 4.45
CA LEU A 122 -2.90 -4.89 3.12
C LEU A 122 -3.17 -6.32 2.62
N ARG A 123 -3.39 -6.43 1.32
CA ARG A 123 -3.67 -7.69 0.61
C ARG A 123 -2.66 -7.86 -0.53
N VAL A 124 -2.43 -9.12 -0.91
CA VAL A 124 -1.60 -9.43 -2.09
C VAL A 124 -2.19 -8.74 -3.31
N GLY A 125 -1.34 -8.09 -4.10
CA GLY A 125 -1.75 -7.33 -5.28
C GLY A 125 -1.99 -5.84 -5.05
N ASP A 126 -1.95 -5.35 -3.81
CA ASP A 126 -2.10 -3.92 -3.53
C ASP A 126 -0.96 -3.09 -4.11
N MET A 127 -1.29 -2.00 -4.79
CA MET A 127 -0.34 -0.96 -5.17
C MET A 127 -0.04 -0.08 -3.95
N VAL A 128 1.13 -0.27 -3.34
CA VAL A 128 1.56 0.46 -2.15
C VAL A 128 2.51 1.57 -2.57
N THR A 129 2.24 2.80 -2.12
CA THR A 129 3.15 3.94 -2.26
C THR A 129 3.56 4.43 -0.89
N GLY A 130 4.86 4.63 -0.66
CA GLY A 130 5.37 5.05 0.63
C GLY A 130 6.86 5.36 0.62
N VAL A 131 7.41 5.63 1.80
CA VAL A 131 8.82 5.96 1.99
C VAL A 131 9.57 4.72 2.46
N ALA A 132 10.62 4.35 1.72
CA ALA A 132 11.50 3.25 2.06
C ALA A 132 12.90 3.76 2.41
N LYS A 133 13.54 3.11 3.39
CA LYS A 133 14.94 3.32 3.75
C LYS A 133 15.83 2.36 2.97
N ALA A 134 16.99 2.84 2.56
CA ALA A 134 18.02 1.98 1.98
C ALA A 134 18.45 0.89 2.98
N PRO A 135 18.86 -0.31 2.48
CA PRO A 135 19.38 -1.37 3.32
C PRO A 135 20.58 -0.88 4.14
N LYS A 136 20.63 -1.28 5.42
CA LYS A 136 21.84 -1.13 6.24
C LYS A 136 22.86 -2.24 5.92
N ASP A 137 24.08 -2.11 6.44
CA ASP A 137 25.10 -3.15 6.31
C ASP A 137 24.57 -4.51 6.80
N GLY A 138 24.49 -5.48 5.89
CA GLY A 138 23.95 -6.82 6.14
C GLY A 138 22.48 -7.02 5.72
N GLU A 139 21.74 -5.98 5.35
CA GLU A 139 20.39 -6.08 4.80
C GLU A 139 20.42 -6.18 3.27
N LYS A 140 19.64 -7.09 2.68
CA LYS A 140 19.56 -7.27 1.22
C LYS A 140 18.55 -6.34 0.54
N TYR A 141 17.51 -5.95 1.27
CA TYR A 141 16.32 -5.28 0.73
C TYR A 141 16.09 -3.93 1.40
N TRP A 142 15.33 -3.07 0.73
CA TRP A 142 14.88 -1.82 1.31
C TRP A 142 13.87 -2.10 2.42
N GLY A 143 13.76 -1.19 3.40
CA GLY A 143 12.76 -1.30 4.47
C GLY A 143 11.67 -0.27 4.31
N LEU A 144 10.40 -0.67 4.24
CA LEU A 144 9.29 0.29 4.16
C LEU A 144 9.04 0.93 5.53
N VAL A 145 9.25 2.24 5.63
CA VAL A 145 9.13 2.99 6.89
C VAL A 145 7.71 3.49 7.09
N ARG A 146 7.13 4.08 6.04
CA ARG A 146 5.81 4.70 6.07
C ARG A 146 5.06 4.39 4.77
N ILE A 147 3.77 4.15 4.89
CA ILE A 147 2.86 4.01 3.76
C ILE A 147 2.09 5.32 3.63
N ASP A 148 2.03 5.85 2.42
CA ASP A 148 1.33 7.11 2.15
C ASP A 148 0.00 6.83 1.44
N LYS A 149 -0.03 5.90 0.47
CA LYS A 149 -1.24 5.53 -0.29
C LYS A 149 -1.31 4.03 -0.59
N ILE A 150 -2.54 3.53 -0.74
CA ILE A 150 -2.85 2.16 -1.15
C ILE A 150 -3.84 2.24 -2.32
N ASN A 151 -3.49 1.66 -3.47
CA ASN A 151 -4.28 1.71 -4.70
C ASN A 151 -4.69 3.13 -5.13
N GLY A 152 -3.83 4.11 -4.89
CA GLY A 152 -4.09 5.53 -5.17
C GLY A 152 -4.92 6.24 -4.10
N LEU A 153 -5.53 5.51 -3.17
CA LEU A 153 -6.37 6.03 -2.09
C LEU A 153 -5.55 6.31 -0.82
N GLU A 154 -6.09 7.18 0.03
CA GLU A 154 -5.57 7.38 1.38
C GLU A 154 -5.82 6.15 2.27
N LEU A 155 -4.98 5.99 3.29
CA LEU A 155 -4.99 4.83 4.19
C LEU A 155 -6.38 4.57 4.82
N ALA A 156 -7.07 5.62 5.26
CA ALA A 156 -8.37 5.49 5.93
C ALA A 156 -9.45 4.95 4.98
N ALA A 157 -9.47 5.40 3.73
CA ALA A 157 -10.40 4.92 2.71
C ALA A 157 -10.07 3.48 2.28
N ALA A 158 -8.79 3.14 2.15
CA ALA A 158 -8.35 1.82 1.71
C ALA A 158 -8.68 0.69 2.69
N GLN A 159 -8.81 1.00 4.00
CA GLN A 159 -9.16 -0.01 5.01
C GLN A 159 -10.62 -0.49 4.92
N ASN A 160 -11.54 0.38 4.48
CA ASN A 160 -12.97 0.09 4.43
C ASN A 160 -13.42 -0.58 3.13
N ARG A 161 -12.49 -0.95 2.23
CA ARG A 161 -12.84 -1.51 0.93
C ARG A 161 -13.31 -2.97 1.02
N VAL A 162 -14.39 -3.26 0.30
CA VAL A 162 -14.96 -4.61 0.16
C VAL A 162 -13.97 -5.54 -0.54
N GLU A 163 -14.00 -6.83 -0.21
CA GLU A 163 -13.21 -7.82 -0.93
C GLU A 163 -13.84 -8.13 -2.29
N PHE A 164 -13.00 -8.33 -3.30
CA PHE A 164 -13.48 -8.60 -4.67
C PHE A 164 -14.42 -9.82 -4.74
N LYS A 165 -14.19 -10.83 -3.90
CA LYS A 165 -15.01 -12.05 -3.83
C LYS A 165 -16.43 -11.82 -3.28
N ASP A 166 -16.63 -10.75 -2.52
CA ASP A 166 -17.92 -10.43 -1.90
C ASP A 166 -18.76 -9.51 -2.80
N LEU A 167 -18.21 -9.06 -3.92
CA LEU A 167 -18.93 -8.28 -4.92
C LEU A 167 -19.94 -9.15 -5.68
N VAL A 168 -21.10 -8.57 -6.00
CA VAL A 168 -22.13 -9.25 -6.78
C VAL A 168 -21.71 -9.27 -8.26
N PRO A 169 -21.57 -10.45 -8.89
CA PRO A 169 -21.27 -10.53 -10.30
C PRO A 169 -22.48 -10.04 -11.12
N ILE A 170 -22.24 -9.10 -12.02
CA ILE A 170 -23.25 -8.57 -12.94
C ILE A 170 -22.81 -8.75 -14.39
N TYR A 171 -23.77 -8.82 -15.31
CA TYR A 171 -23.47 -8.78 -16.74
C TYR A 171 -23.03 -7.37 -17.16
N PRO A 172 -22.20 -7.24 -18.21
CA PRO A 172 -21.80 -5.94 -18.73
C PRO A 172 -23.01 -5.10 -19.17
N ILE A 173 -23.17 -3.91 -18.58
CA ILE A 173 -24.25 -2.97 -18.92
C ILE A 173 -23.73 -1.86 -19.85
N LYS A 174 -22.44 -1.53 -19.73
CA LYS A 174 -21.78 -0.48 -20.52
C LYS A 174 -20.92 -1.13 -21.61
N LYS A 175 -21.15 -0.76 -22.87
CA LYS A 175 -20.32 -1.14 -24.02
C LYS A 175 -19.00 -0.35 -24.02
N VAL A 176 -17.92 -1.02 -24.41
CA VAL A 176 -16.61 -0.43 -24.73
C VAL A 176 -16.57 -0.27 -26.25
N SER A 177 -16.56 0.96 -26.75
CA SER A 177 -16.42 1.25 -28.17
C SER A 177 -14.96 1.09 -28.61
N LEU A 178 -14.71 0.28 -29.64
CA LEU A 178 -13.35 0.00 -30.12
C LEU A 178 -13.03 0.73 -31.42
N GLU A 179 -14.02 1.18 -32.17
CA GLU A 179 -13.81 2.03 -33.35
C GLU A 179 -13.06 3.31 -32.98
N PHE A 180 -11.97 3.61 -33.71
CA PHE A 180 -11.16 4.82 -33.50
C PHE A 180 -10.62 5.40 -34.81
N ASP A 181 -10.26 4.55 -35.77
CA ASP A 181 -9.82 4.94 -37.12
C ASP A 181 -10.61 4.18 -38.18
N LYS A 182 -11.02 4.88 -39.23
CA LYS A 182 -11.69 4.32 -40.41
C LYS A 182 -10.83 3.29 -41.14
N SER A 183 -9.50 3.38 -41.03
CA SER A 183 -8.57 2.42 -41.64
C SER A 183 -8.61 1.05 -40.97
N VAL A 184 -8.98 1.00 -39.68
CA VAL A 184 -9.03 -0.23 -38.88
C VAL A 184 -10.43 -0.83 -38.95
N ALA A 185 -10.59 -1.81 -39.84
CA ALA A 185 -11.87 -2.49 -40.03
C ALA A 185 -12.19 -3.52 -38.93
N SER A 186 -11.17 -4.11 -38.31
CA SER A 186 -11.32 -5.18 -37.31
C SER A 186 -12.09 -4.75 -36.07
N THR A 187 -11.78 -3.58 -35.50
CA THR A 187 -12.46 -3.03 -34.32
C THR A 187 -13.92 -2.72 -34.60
N ARG A 188 -14.24 -2.19 -35.79
CA ARG A 188 -15.63 -1.95 -36.23
C ARG A 188 -16.42 -3.24 -36.39
N ILE A 189 -15.80 -4.27 -36.96
CA ILE A 189 -16.43 -5.60 -37.08
C ILE A 189 -16.71 -6.16 -35.68
N ILE A 190 -15.76 -6.05 -34.74
CA ILE A 190 -15.98 -6.47 -33.35
C ILE A 190 -17.15 -5.68 -32.74
N ASP A 191 -17.19 -4.35 -32.90
CA ASP A 191 -18.25 -3.52 -32.33
C ASP A 191 -19.67 -3.87 -32.81
N ILE A 192 -19.80 -4.43 -34.02
CA ILE A 192 -21.07 -4.84 -34.62
C ILE A 192 -21.44 -6.28 -34.24
N PHE A 193 -20.51 -7.22 -34.43
CA PHE A 193 -20.82 -8.66 -34.33
C PHE A 193 -20.52 -9.25 -32.94
N CYS A 194 -19.53 -8.71 -32.24
CA CYS A 194 -19.02 -9.22 -30.97
C CYS A 194 -18.77 -8.08 -29.97
N PRO A 195 -19.79 -7.30 -29.59
CA PRO A 195 -19.61 -6.11 -28.75
C PRO A 195 -18.97 -6.48 -27.41
N ILE A 196 -17.94 -5.71 -27.01
CA ILE A 196 -17.24 -5.89 -25.74
C ILE A 196 -17.79 -4.89 -24.73
N GLY A 197 -18.06 -5.32 -23.50
CA GLY A 197 -18.51 -4.47 -22.40
C GLY A 197 -17.56 -4.48 -21.20
N PHE A 198 -17.81 -3.58 -20.25
CA PHE A 198 -17.06 -3.57 -18.98
C PHE A 198 -17.36 -4.83 -18.17
N GLY A 199 -16.30 -5.57 -17.79
CA GLY A 199 -16.43 -6.88 -17.16
C GLY A 199 -16.64 -8.04 -18.14
N GLN A 200 -16.53 -7.80 -19.46
CA GLN A 200 -16.63 -8.85 -20.47
C GLN A 200 -15.51 -9.88 -20.32
N ARG A 201 -15.88 -11.15 -20.43
CA ARG A 201 -14.93 -12.27 -20.56
C ARG A 201 -15.06 -12.80 -21.98
N GLY A 202 -14.00 -12.62 -22.77
CA GLY A 202 -13.96 -13.00 -24.18
C GLY A 202 -12.80 -13.94 -24.46
N MET A 203 -12.94 -14.75 -25.51
CA MET A 203 -11.88 -15.62 -26.01
C MET A 203 -11.71 -15.39 -27.51
N ILE A 204 -10.48 -15.15 -27.94
CA ILE A 204 -10.13 -15.06 -29.36
C ILE A 204 -9.59 -16.42 -29.79
N VAL A 205 -10.41 -17.19 -30.51
CA VAL A 205 -10.01 -18.49 -31.05
C VAL A 205 -9.47 -18.27 -32.46
N SER A 206 -8.23 -18.69 -32.70
CA SER A 206 -7.61 -18.55 -34.01
C SER A 206 -6.50 -19.57 -34.24
N PRO A 207 -6.32 -20.10 -35.46
CA PRO A 207 -5.18 -20.95 -35.78
C PRO A 207 -3.85 -20.13 -35.78
N PRO A 208 -2.69 -20.80 -35.72
CA PRO A 208 -1.41 -20.12 -35.81
C PRO A 208 -1.30 -19.23 -37.06
N LYS A 209 -0.70 -18.04 -36.92
CA LYS A 209 -0.52 -17.03 -37.98
C LYS A 209 -1.81 -16.38 -38.53
N ALA A 210 -2.94 -16.51 -37.86
CA ALA A 210 -4.21 -15.87 -38.25
C ALA A 210 -4.33 -14.38 -37.84
N GLY A 211 -3.26 -13.76 -37.33
CA GLY A 211 -3.28 -12.35 -36.96
C GLY A 211 -3.80 -12.04 -35.55
N LYS A 212 -3.88 -13.02 -34.63
CA LYS A 212 -4.27 -12.82 -33.22
C LYS A 212 -3.58 -11.63 -32.57
N THR A 213 -2.26 -11.52 -32.76
CA THR A 213 -1.44 -10.45 -32.19
C THR A 213 -1.78 -9.08 -32.77
N THR A 214 -2.09 -8.99 -34.06
CA THR A 214 -2.51 -7.74 -34.70
C THR A 214 -3.86 -7.31 -34.16
N LEU A 215 -4.82 -8.24 -34.08
CA LEU A 215 -6.15 -7.97 -33.54
C LEU A 215 -6.08 -7.47 -32.09
N LEU A 216 -5.27 -8.10 -31.24
CA LEU A 216 -5.07 -7.68 -29.85
C LEU A 216 -4.47 -6.27 -29.74
N LYS A 217 -3.51 -5.91 -30.62
CA LYS A 217 -2.94 -4.56 -30.67
C LYS A 217 -3.98 -3.52 -31.08
N GLU A 218 -4.83 -3.85 -32.05
CA GLU A 218 -5.90 -2.95 -32.51
C GLU A 218 -6.97 -2.75 -31.44
N ILE A 219 -7.36 -3.81 -30.71
CA ILE A 219 -8.26 -3.70 -29.55
C ILE A 219 -7.63 -2.80 -28.49
N ALA A 220 -6.35 -3.02 -28.14
CA ALA A 220 -5.64 -2.21 -27.16
C ALA A 220 -5.57 -0.73 -27.58
N ALA A 221 -5.29 -0.45 -28.85
CA ALA A 221 -5.27 0.92 -29.38
C ALA A 221 -6.65 1.58 -29.33
N GLY A 222 -7.72 0.86 -29.69
CA GLY A 222 -9.09 1.36 -29.60
C GLY A 222 -9.49 1.69 -28.17
N VAL A 223 -9.18 0.81 -27.21
CA VAL A 223 -9.43 1.07 -25.78
C VAL A 223 -8.64 2.28 -25.29
N ALA A 224 -7.34 2.37 -25.61
CA ALA A 224 -6.50 3.48 -25.17
C ALA A 224 -6.92 4.84 -25.77
N ALA A 225 -7.43 4.85 -27.00
CA ALA A 225 -7.92 6.07 -27.65
C ALA A 225 -9.26 6.53 -27.06
N ASN A 226 -10.19 5.60 -26.82
CA ASN A 226 -11.56 5.93 -26.42
C ASN A 226 -11.75 6.03 -24.89
N TYR A 227 -10.88 5.40 -24.10
CA TYR A 227 -11.01 5.29 -22.64
C TYR A 227 -9.65 5.45 -21.94
N PRO A 228 -9.07 6.67 -21.90
CA PRO A 228 -7.77 6.93 -21.27
C PRO A 228 -7.77 6.69 -19.75
N GLU A 229 -8.94 6.64 -19.12
CA GLU A 229 -9.11 6.36 -17.69
C GLU A 229 -9.00 4.86 -17.34
N ILE A 230 -9.06 3.97 -18.34
CA ILE A 230 -8.98 2.54 -18.13
C ILE A 230 -7.53 2.12 -17.89
N HIS A 231 -7.32 1.33 -16.83
CA HIS A 231 -6.06 0.62 -16.64
C HIS A 231 -5.96 -0.55 -17.62
N LEU A 232 -5.24 -0.35 -18.73
CA LEU A 232 -5.00 -1.36 -19.76
C LEU A 232 -3.77 -2.22 -19.42
N MET A 233 -3.96 -3.53 -19.29
CA MET A 233 -2.88 -4.49 -19.02
C MET A 233 -2.72 -5.49 -20.16
N ALA A 234 -1.48 -5.75 -20.57
CA ALA A 234 -1.14 -6.81 -21.53
C ALA A 234 -0.21 -7.83 -20.85
N VAL A 235 -0.72 -9.05 -20.65
CA VAL A 235 0.05 -10.15 -20.06
C VAL A 235 0.45 -11.12 -21.17
N LEU A 236 1.76 -11.27 -21.39
CA LEU A 236 2.32 -12.19 -22.38
C LEU A 236 2.85 -13.43 -21.68
N VAL A 237 2.35 -14.60 -22.08
CA VAL A 237 2.73 -15.91 -21.53
C VAL A 237 3.24 -16.78 -22.67
N GLY A 238 4.49 -17.20 -22.61
CA GLY A 238 5.17 -17.99 -23.65
C GLY A 238 5.81 -19.26 -23.10
#